data_AF-A0AAW1CU49-F1
#
_entry.id   AF-A0AAW1CU49-F1
#
_cell.length_a   1.000
_cell.length_b   1.000
_cell.length_c   1.000
_cell.angle_alpha   90.00
_cell.angle_beta   90.00
_cell.angle_gamma   90.00
#
_symmetry.space_group_name_H-M   'P 1'
#
loop_
_entity.id
_entity.type
_entity.pdbx_description
1 polymer ?
#
loop_
_entity_poly.entity_id
_entity_poly.type
_entity_poly.pdbx_seq_one_letter_code
_entity_poly.pdbx_strand_id
1 'polypeptide(L)'
;MQKMIYQQMLRKKGQVYFGMPANSLSVAVVCSSNMNRSMEAHAFLSKKGFRVKSFGTGDKVKLPGMAADRPNVYDFSCTYDEIYQDLQNKDKSFYTQNGLLHMLDRNRRIKTRPERFQCSTEKFDVVVTCEERVYDQVVEYFESRTPVDSATVHVINIDIQDNHEEATIGAFIICELITMVST
;
A
#
# COMPACT_ATOMS: atom_id res chain seq x y z
N MET A 1 -36.76 -14.82 -2.27
CA MET A 1 -35.45 -15.47 -2.07
C MET A 1 -34.41 -14.40 -1.71
N GLN A 2 -34.65 -13.66 -0.62
CA GLN A 2 -33.82 -12.50 -0.22
C GLN A 2 -33.97 -12.19 1.29
N LYS A 3 -34.25 -13.22 2.11
CA LYS A 3 -34.43 -13.09 3.57
C LYS A 3 -33.64 -14.14 4.37
N MET A 4 -32.69 -14.84 3.76
CA MET A 4 -32.01 -15.97 4.38
C MET A 4 -30.55 -15.72 4.81
N ILE A 5 -30.02 -14.51 4.58
CA ILE A 5 -28.64 -14.15 4.98
C ILE A 5 -28.61 -13.37 6.31
N TYR A 6 -29.66 -12.65 6.67
CA TYR A 6 -29.70 -11.83 7.90
C TYR A 6 -29.97 -12.62 9.21
N GLN A 7 -30.26 -13.92 9.12
CA GLN A 7 -30.70 -14.75 10.26
C GLN A 7 -29.63 -15.72 10.81
N GLN A 8 -28.43 -15.75 10.24
CA GLN A 8 -27.33 -16.54 10.81
C GLN A 8 -26.50 -15.80 11.87
N MET A 9 -26.82 -14.53 12.19
CA MET A 9 -26.07 -13.73 13.16
C MET A 9 -26.52 -13.83 14.64
N LEU A 10 -27.55 -14.59 15.02
CA LEU A 10 -28.08 -14.48 16.41
C LEU A 10 -28.42 -15.79 17.17
N ARG A 11 -27.81 -16.93 16.85
CA ARG A 11 -28.00 -18.14 17.69
C ARG A 11 -26.77 -19.05 17.81
N LYS A 12 -25.82 -18.64 18.65
CA LYS A 12 -25.18 -19.55 19.62
C LYS A 12 -24.92 -18.79 20.93
N LYS A 13 -25.77 -19.07 21.91
CA LYS A 13 -25.60 -18.62 23.30
C LYS A 13 -24.35 -19.28 23.89
N GLY A 14 -23.48 -18.49 24.52
CA GLY A 14 -22.51 -19.00 25.49
C GLY A 14 -21.08 -19.29 25.00
N GLN A 15 -20.65 -18.74 23.87
CA GLN A 15 -19.21 -18.61 23.60
C GLN A 15 -18.84 -17.13 23.63
N VAL A 16 -17.97 -16.78 24.57
CA VAL A 16 -17.19 -15.55 24.48
C VAL A 16 -16.47 -15.64 23.14
N TYR A 17 -16.90 -14.86 22.16
CA TYR A 17 -16.07 -14.63 20.98
C TYR A 17 -14.84 -13.91 21.53
N PHE A 18 -13.74 -14.66 21.70
CA PHE A 18 -12.43 -14.04 21.70
C PHE A 18 -12.38 -13.27 20.39
N GLY A 19 -12.51 -11.94 20.46
CA GLY A 19 -12.27 -11.10 19.29
C GLY A 19 -10.97 -11.56 18.67
N MET A 20 -10.95 -11.74 17.34
CA MET A 20 -9.70 -12.03 16.67
C MET A 20 -8.69 -10.98 17.14
N PRO A 21 -7.52 -11.37 17.66
CA PRO A 21 -6.52 -10.36 17.99
C PRO A 21 -6.25 -9.60 16.68
N ALA A 22 -6.24 -8.27 16.73
CA ALA A 22 -6.04 -7.36 15.59
C ALA A 22 -4.78 -7.67 14.73
N ASN A 23 -3.97 -8.65 15.14
CA ASN A 23 -2.71 -9.10 14.55
C ASN A 23 -2.83 -10.22 13.50
N SER A 24 -4.00 -10.78 13.16
CA SER A 24 -4.08 -11.84 12.14
C SER A 24 -4.19 -11.32 10.71
N LEU A 25 -4.74 -10.12 10.50
CA LEU A 25 -5.01 -9.60 9.15
C LEU A 25 -3.72 -9.21 8.44
N SER A 26 -3.41 -9.89 7.34
CA SER A 26 -2.31 -9.57 6.42
C SER A 26 -2.79 -8.56 5.39
N VAL A 27 -2.22 -7.36 5.40
CA VAL A 27 -2.64 -6.24 4.55
C VAL A 27 -1.54 -5.86 3.57
N ALA A 28 -1.90 -5.62 2.31
CA ALA A 28 -1.05 -4.94 1.35
C ALA A 28 -1.63 -3.57 0.99
N VAL A 29 -0.79 -2.53 0.93
CA VAL A 29 -1.17 -1.23 0.35
C VAL A 29 -0.39 -0.99 -0.93
N VAL A 30 -1.08 -0.65 -2.02
CA VAL A 30 -0.49 -0.60 -3.36
C VAL A 30 -0.75 0.75 -4.01
N CYS A 31 0.31 1.39 -4.50
CA CYS A 31 0.21 2.58 -5.35
C CYS A 31 0.98 2.37 -6.66
N SER A 32 1.27 3.41 -7.43
CA SER A 32 2.01 3.26 -8.69
C SER A 32 3.50 2.93 -8.48
N SER A 33 4.23 3.78 -7.76
CA SER A 33 5.70 3.72 -7.65
C SER A 33 6.24 3.20 -6.31
N ASN A 34 5.36 2.82 -5.37
CA ASN A 34 5.72 2.46 -4.00
C ASN A 34 6.60 3.52 -3.30
N MET A 35 6.28 4.80 -3.51
CA MET A 35 7.07 5.92 -2.99
C MET A 35 6.32 6.75 -1.97
N ASN A 36 5.14 7.25 -2.33
CA ASN A 36 4.37 8.20 -1.52
C ASN A 36 3.21 7.52 -0.77
N ARG A 37 2.03 7.45 -1.40
CA ARG A 37 0.75 6.98 -0.82
C ARG A 37 0.84 5.64 -0.08
N SER A 38 1.34 4.59 -0.75
CA SER A 38 1.43 3.27 -0.12
C SER A 38 2.46 3.16 1.00
N MET A 39 3.51 3.99 0.97
CA MET A 39 4.54 3.99 2.02
C MET A 39 4.11 4.82 3.25
N GLU A 40 3.35 5.90 3.05
CA GLU A 40 2.74 6.64 4.16
C GLU A 40 1.75 5.73 4.91
N ALA A 41 0.84 5.07 4.18
CA ALA A 41 -0.09 4.10 4.76
C ALA A 41 0.62 2.91 5.43
N HIS A 42 1.69 2.38 4.84
CA HIS A 42 2.54 1.35 5.46
C HIS A 42 3.06 1.83 6.82
N ALA A 43 3.65 3.03 6.87
CA ALA A 43 4.21 3.59 8.09
C ALA A 43 3.15 3.69 9.21
N PHE A 44 1.94 4.16 8.87
CA PHE A 44 0.83 4.28 9.81
C PHE A 44 0.32 2.93 10.31
N LEU A 45 0.03 2.00 9.41
CA LEU A 45 -0.46 0.67 9.75
C LEU A 45 0.57 -0.11 10.59
N SER A 46 1.85 -0.04 10.23
CA SER A 46 2.93 -0.70 10.96
C SER A 46 3.06 -0.17 12.38
N LYS A 47 2.97 1.16 12.58
CA LYS A 47 2.96 1.78 13.93
C LYS A 47 1.77 1.34 14.79
N LYS A 48 0.66 0.95 14.17
CA LYS A 48 -0.54 0.42 14.84
C LYS A 48 -0.48 -1.09 15.10
N GLY A 49 0.59 -1.76 14.66
CA GLY A 49 0.80 -3.20 14.90
C GLY A 49 0.21 -4.12 13.84
N PHE A 50 -0.36 -3.59 12.75
CA PHE A 50 -0.87 -4.41 11.67
C PHE A 50 0.26 -5.09 10.89
N ARG A 51 -0.01 -6.31 10.42
CA ARG A 51 0.87 -7.01 9.49
C ARG A 51 0.71 -6.44 8.09
N VAL A 52 1.46 -5.38 7.79
CA VAL A 52 1.38 -4.63 6.54
C VAL A 52 2.59 -4.85 5.63
N LYS A 53 2.34 -4.94 4.33
CA LYS A 53 3.33 -4.78 3.26
C LYS A 53 2.86 -3.68 2.30
N SER A 54 3.75 -3.15 1.49
CA SER A 54 3.38 -2.15 0.48
C SER A 54 4.10 -2.35 -0.83
N PHE A 55 3.45 -1.98 -1.93
CA PHE A 55 3.94 -2.26 -3.28
C PHE A 55 3.63 -1.12 -4.27
N GLY A 56 4.18 -1.28 -5.47
CA GLY A 56 3.95 -0.50 -6.67
C GLY A 56 3.45 -1.39 -7.82
N THR A 57 2.56 -0.93 -8.68
CA THR A 57 2.16 -1.66 -9.90
C THR A 57 2.87 -1.19 -11.17
N GLY A 58 3.47 -0.01 -11.14
CA GLY A 58 4.14 0.58 -12.30
C GLY A 58 5.32 -0.26 -12.82
N ASP A 59 5.72 -0.02 -14.07
CA ASP A 59 6.89 -0.69 -14.65
C ASP A 59 8.22 -0.14 -14.12
N LYS A 60 8.22 1.12 -13.69
CA LYS A 60 9.35 1.86 -13.12
C LYS A 60 8.87 2.74 -11.98
N VAL A 61 9.77 3.06 -11.08
CA VAL A 61 9.57 4.04 -10.02
C VAL A 61 9.73 5.43 -10.65
N LYS A 62 8.73 6.29 -10.53
CA LYS A 62 8.75 7.66 -11.06
C LYS A 62 8.60 8.66 -9.92
N LEU A 63 9.50 9.64 -9.87
CA LEU A 63 9.47 10.76 -8.93
C LEU A 63 9.45 12.10 -9.71
N PRO A 64 8.82 13.15 -9.18
CA PRO A 64 8.90 14.49 -9.75
C PRO A 64 10.34 14.93 -9.99
N GLY A 65 10.59 15.59 -11.13
CA GLY A 65 11.85 16.24 -11.44
C GLY A 65 11.72 17.76 -11.47
N MET A 66 12.69 18.45 -12.06
CA MET A 66 12.66 19.92 -12.16
C MET A 66 11.58 20.46 -13.12
N ALA A 67 11.12 19.61 -14.05
CA ALA A 67 10.04 19.92 -14.98
C ALA A 67 9.10 18.72 -15.12
N ALA A 68 7.84 18.97 -15.46
CA ALA A 68 6.80 17.94 -15.54
C ALA A 68 7.11 16.85 -16.59
N ASP A 69 7.78 17.22 -17.68
CA ASP A 69 8.22 16.34 -18.75
C ASP A 69 9.54 15.61 -18.46
N ARG A 70 10.20 15.92 -17.34
CA ARG A 70 11.51 15.37 -16.94
C ARG A 70 11.47 14.73 -15.55
N PRO A 71 10.69 13.64 -15.36
CA PRO A 71 10.67 12.92 -14.09
C PRO A 71 11.99 12.19 -13.83
N ASN A 72 12.28 11.94 -12.56
CA ASN A 72 13.31 10.99 -12.18
C ASN A 72 12.75 9.57 -12.26
N VAL A 73 13.40 8.69 -13.01
CA VAL A 73 12.91 7.32 -13.28
C VAL A 73 13.96 6.31 -12.84
N TYR A 74 13.52 5.32 -12.06
CA TYR A 74 14.38 4.27 -11.52
C TYR A 74 13.76 2.88 -11.71
N ASP A 75 14.62 1.85 -11.69
CA ASP A 75 14.16 0.47 -11.61
C ASP A 75 13.72 0.12 -10.18
N PHE A 76 12.82 -0.85 -10.03
CA PHE A 76 12.43 -1.38 -8.72
C PHE A 76 13.59 -2.11 -8.01
N SER A 77 14.66 -2.47 -8.73
CA SER A 77 15.88 -3.00 -8.12
C SER A 77 16.64 -1.97 -7.27
N CYS A 78 16.50 -0.67 -7.56
CA CYS A 78 17.17 0.41 -6.84
C CYS A 78 16.63 0.53 -5.40
N THR A 79 17.53 0.68 -4.44
CA THR A 79 17.20 0.96 -3.04
C THR A 79 16.75 2.40 -2.84
N TYR A 80 15.99 2.67 -1.78
CA TYR A 80 15.63 4.05 -1.44
C TYR A 80 16.85 4.90 -1.08
N ASP A 81 17.91 4.28 -0.55
CA ASP A 81 19.17 4.99 -0.27
C ASP A 81 19.88 5.41 -1.56
N GLU A 82 20.03 4.51 -2.55
CA GLU A 82 20.60 4.87 -3.85
C GLU A 82 19.83 6.00 -4.53
N ILE A 83 18.49 5.94 -4.50
CA ILE A 83 17.63 6.99 -5.06
C ILE A 83 17.84 8.31 -4.31
N TYR A 84 17.97 8.28 -2.99
CA TYR A 84 18.24 9.49 -2.20
C TYR A 84 19.61 10.09 -2.53
N GLN A 85 20.66 9.28 -2.61
CA GLN A 85 21.99 9.76 -2.94
C GLN A 85 22.02 10.39 -4.33
N ASP A 86 21.34 9.78 -5.31
CA ASP A 86 21.22 10.34 -6.66
C ASP A 86 20.51 11.71 -6.65
N LEU A 87 19.35 11.83 -6.00
CA LEU A 87 18.64 13.11 -5.90
C LEU A 87 19.45 14.16 -5.12
N GLN A 88 20.09 13.76 -4.03
CA GLN A 88 20.95 14.65 -3.24
C GLN A 88 22.11 15.20 -4.07
N ASN A 89 22.73 14.36 -4.90
CA ASN A 89 23.84 14.77 -5.77
C ASN A 89 23.38 15.62 -6.96
N LYS A 90 22.15 15.40 -7.47
CA LYS A 90 21.56 16.22 -8.54
C LYS A 90 21.25 17.64 -8.08
N ASP A 91 20.45 17.78 -7.02
CA ASP A 91 20.11 19.08 -6.43
C ASP A 91 19.52 18.92 -5.02
N LYS A 92 20.39 18.89 -4.01
CA LYS A 92 19.97 18.77 -2.61
C LYS A 92 18.98 19.85 -2.17
N SER A 93 19.12 21.09 -2.66
CA SER A 93 18.26 22.20 -2.21
C SER A 93 16.86 22.00 -2.75
N PHE A 94 16.72 21.76 -4.06
CA PHE A 94 15.44 21.53 -4.71
C PHE A 94 14.70 20.32 -4.14
N TYR A 95 15.37 19.18 -4.00
CA TYR A 95 14.74 17.93 -3.51
C TYR A 95 14.49 17.92 -2.00
N THR A 96 15.14 18.83 -1.24
CA THR A 96 14.74 19.13 0.14
C THR A 96 13.46 19.96 0.15
N GLN A 97 13.40 21.04 -0.63
CA GLN A 97 12.27 21.98 -0.63
C GLN A 97 10.95 21.34 -1.08
N ASN A 98 10.98 20.43 -2.05
CA ASN A 98 9.78 19.70 -2.49
C ASN A 98 9.44 18.46 -1.62
N GLY A 99 10.23 18.20 -0.59
CA GLY A 99 10.00 17.12 0.38
C GLY A 99 10.38 15.72 -0.09
N LEU A 100 10.97 15.53 -1.29
CA LEU A 100 11.32 14.19 -1.79
C LEU A 100 12.43 13.53 -0.97
N LEU A 101 13.45 14.27 -0.54
CA LEU A 101 14.51 13.70 0.32
C LEU A 101 13.95 13.26 1.68
N HIS A 102 13.02 14.01 2.26
CA HIS A 102 12.35 13.64 3.50
C HIS A 102 11.47 12.38 3.32
N MET A 103 10.73 12.29 2.21
CA MET A 103 9.94 11.11 1.87
C MET A 103 10.82 9.85 1.74
N LEU A 104 11.97 9.96 1.08
CA LEU A 104 12.93 8.86 0.93
C LEU A 104 13.55 8.46 2.28
N ASP A 105 13.81 9.42 3.17
CA ASP A 105 14.27 9.17 4.54
C ASP A 105 13.25 8.43 5.39
N ARG A 106 11.95 8.67 5.19
CA ARG A 106 10.89 7.84 5.77
C ARG A 106 10.95 6.42 5.19
N ASN A 107 11.05 6.29 3.87
CA ASN A 107 10.97 5.01 3.17
C ASN A 107 12.11 4.06 3.55
N ARG A 108 13.36 4.55 3.60
CA ARG A 108 14.54 3.74 3.99
C ARG A 108 14.47 3.15 5.40
N ARG A 109 13.69 3.78 6.30
CA ARG A 109 13.49 3.30 7.69
C ARG A 109 12.45 2.19 7.76
N ILE A 110 11.60 2.08 6.74
CA ILE A 110 10.51 1.09 6.66
C ILE A 110 11.02 -0.17 5.96
N LYS A 111 11.64 -0.02 4.77
CA LYS A 111 12.19 -1.14 4.00
C LYS A 111 13.30 -0.68 3.05
N THR A 112 14.08 -1.63 2.52
CA THR A 112 15.29 -1.34 1.72
C THR A 112 15.00 -0.72 0.35
N ARG A 113 13.99 -1.21 -0.36
CA ARG A 113 13.68 -0.79 -1.74
C ARG A 113 12.18 -0.82 -2.02
N PRO A 114 11.68 -0.06 -3.00
CA PRO A 114 10.31 -0.24 -3.53
C PRO A 114 10.17 -1.64 -4.11
N GLU A 115 8.96 -2.20 -4.02
CA GLU A 115 8.67 -3.56 -4.47
C GLU A 115 7.52 -3.53 -5.47
N ARG A 116 7.66 -4.27 -6.57
CA ARG A 116 6.62 -4.39 -7.58
C ARG A 116 5.62 -5.49 -7.19
N PHE A 117 4.34 -5.17 -7.17
CA PHE A 117 3.27 -6.07 -6.71
C PHE A 117 3.24 -7.37 -7.52
N GLN A 118 3.39 -7.26 -8.84
CA GLN A 118 3.36 -8.38 -9.78
C GLN A 118 4.56 -9.34 -9.61
N CYS A 119 5.60 -8.96 -8.85
CA CYS A 119 6.74 -9.82 -8.54
C CYS A 119 6.61 -10.51 -7.18
N SER A 120 5.57 -10.18 -6.39
CA SER A 120 5.35 -10.74 -5.06
C SER A 120 4.56 -12.04 -5.12
N THR A 121 5.00 -13.03 -4.35
CA THR A 121 4.28 -14.28 -4.10
C THR A 121 3.57 -14.30 -2.75
N GLU A 122 3.64 -13.21 -1.98
CA GLU A 122 2.97 -13.11 -0.68
C GLU A 122 1.44 -13.14 -0.82
N LYS A 123 0.77 -13.65 0.21
CA LYS A 123 -0.69 -13.71 0.30
C LYS A 123 -1.19 -12.70 1.33
N PHE A 124 -2.30 -12.06 1.00
CA PHE A 124 -2.93 -11.01 1.80
C PHE A 124 -4.41 -11.33 1.95
N ASP A 125 -4.97 -10.94 3.09
CA ASP A 125 -6.41 -10.99 3.32
C ASP A 125 -7.08 -9.77 2.68
N VAL A 126 -6.41 -8.61 2.75
CA VAL A 126 -6.87 -7.34 2.16
C VAL A 126 -5.75 -6.66 1.37
N VAL A 127 -6.06 -6.24 0.15
CA VAL A 127 -5.22 -5.39 -0.69
C VAL A 127 -5.94 -4.06 -0.89
N VAL A 128 -5.32 -2.96 -0.44
CA VAL A 128 -5.84 -1.61 -0.61
C VAL A 128 -5.07 -0.91 -1.72
N THR A 129 -5.76 -0.41 -2.74
CA THR A 129 -5.16 0.34 -3.84
C THR A 129 -5.44 1.84 -3.69
N CYS A 130 -4.47 2.67 -4.09
CA CYS A 130 -4.54 4.12 -3.88
C CYS A 130 -5.12 4.93 -5.07
N GLU A 131 -5.51 4.27 -6.16
CA GLU A 131 -6.19 4.87 -7.31
C GLU A 131 -6.77 3.77 -8.23
N GLU A 132 -7.83 4.08 -8.97
CA GLU A 132 -8.53 3.15 -9.88
C GLU A 132 -7.58 2.44 -10.87
N ARG A 133 -6.64 3.16 -11.49
CA ARG A 133 -5.66 2.53 -12.40
C ARG A 133 -4.82 1.45 -11.71
N VAL A 134 -4.45 1.66 -10.45
CA VAL A 134 -3.68 0.68 -9.67
C VAL A 134 -4.57 -0.49 -9.28
N TYR A 135 -5.85 -0.24 -8.99
CA TYR A 135 -6.85 -1.29 -8.78
C TYR A 135 -6.95 -2.23 -9.97
N ASP A 136 -7.14 -1.69 -11.18
CA ASP A 136 -7.26 -2.48 -12.41
C ASP A 136 -6.03 -3.37 -12.61
N GLN A 137 -4.82 -2.82 -12.40
CA GLN A 137 -3.57 -3.57 -12.55
C GLN A 137 -3.39 -4.67 -11.50
N VAL A 138 -3.92 -4.48 -10.28
CA VAL A 138 -3.92 -5.51 -9.23
C VAL A 138 -4.89 -6.63 -9.59
N VAL A 139 -6.10 -6.29 -10.06
CA VAL A 139 -7.11 -7.27 -10.47
C VAL A 139 -6.63 -8.07 -11.68
N GLU A 140 -6.12 -7.40 -12.73
CA GLU A 140 -5.55 -8.05 -13.92
C GLU A 140 -4.42 -9.02 -13.55
N TYR A 141 -3.55 -8.62 -12.61
CA TYR A 141 -2.51 -9.52 -12.11
C TYR A 141 -3.09 -10.76 -11.44
N PHE A 142 -4.11 -10.62 -10.58
CA PHE A 142 -4.75 -11.78 -9.95
C PHE A 142 -5.46 -12.68 -10.96
N GLU A 143 -6.16 -12.13 -11.94
CA GLU A 143 -6.84 -12.89 -13.01
C GLU A 143 -5.87 -13.62 -13.94
N SER A 144 -4.68 -13.05 -14.17
CA SER A 144 -3.64 -13.68 -15.00
C SER A 144 -3.00 -14.91 -14.37
N ARG A 145 -3.17 -15.11 -13.05
CA ARG A 145 -2.56 -16.21 -12.31
C ARG A 145 -3.48 -17.42 -12.26
N THR A 146 -2.89 -18.61 -12.35
CA THR A 146 -3.62 -19.85 -12.06
C THR A 146 -3.85 -19.94 -10.54
N PRO A 147 -5.10 -20.06 -10.06
CA PRO A 147 -5.37 -20.30 -8.65
C PRO A 147 -4.73 -21.60 -8.21
N VAL A 148 -3.89 -21.53 -7.16
CA VAL A 148 -3.23 -22.71 -6.58
C VAL A 148 -4.01 -23.25 -5.37
N ASP A 149 -4.79 -22.39 -4.72
CA ASP A 149 -5.69 -22.72 -3.61
C ASP A 149 -6.98 -21.90 -3.68
N SER A 150 -7.91 -22.21 -2.78
CA SER A 150 -9.18 -21.50 -2.64
C SER A 150 -9.08 -20.29 -1.69
N ALA A 151 -7.88 -19.73 -1.50
CA ALA A 151 -7.70 -18.57 -0.64
C ALA A 151 -8.30 -17.32 -1.32
N THR A 152 -9.09 -16.56 -0.57
CA THR A 152 -9.74 -15.34 -1.04
C THR A 152 -8.97 -14.11 -0.59
N VAL A 153 -8.93 -13.09 -1.43
CA VAL A 153 -8.37 -11.76 -1.11
C VAL A 153 -9.41 -10.69 -1.44
N HIS A 154 -9.58 -9.72 -0.54
CA HIS A 154 -10.42 -8.55 -0.79
C HIS A 154 -9.57 -7.42 -1.37
N VAL A 155 -9.92 -6.93 -2.56
CA VAL A 155 -9.27 -5.75 -3.16
C VAL A 155 -10.19 -4.54 -3.00
N ILE A 156 -9.69 -3.47 -2.37
CA ILE A 156 -10.47 -2.27 -2.06
C ILE A 156 -9.72 -1.06 -2.62
N ASN A 157 -10.37 -0.27 -3.47
CA ASN A 157 -9.80 0.99 -3.95
C ASN A 157 -10.20 2.18 -3.07
N ILE A 158 -9.23 3.04 -2.75
CA ILE A 158 -9.44 4.36 -2.15
C ILE A 158 -8.64 5.34 -3.00
N ASP A 159 -9.32 6.21 -3.73
CA ASP A 159 -8.66 7.22 -4.55
C ASP A 159 -7.99 8.28 -3.67
N ILE A 160 -6.65 8.31 -3.73
CA ILE A 160 -5.81 9.24 -2.97
C ILE A 160 -4.97 10.02 -3.98
N GLN A 161 -5.06 11.35 -3.96
CA GLN A 161 -4.23 12.18 -4.84
C GLN A 161 -2.75 12.03 -4.49
N ASP A 162 -1.89 12.07 -5.51
CA ASP A 162 -0.46 11.80 -5.33
C ASP A 162 0.35 13.02 -4.90
N ASN A 163 0.02 13.55 -3.72
CA ASN A 163 0.80 14.57 -3.02
C ASN A 163 0.96 14.18 -1.54
N HIS A 164 1.76 14.93 -0.77
CA HIS A 164 2.11 14.56 0.61
C HIS A 164 0.93 14.68 1.59
N GLU A 165 0.11 15.71 1.41
CA GLU A 165 -1.02 16.02 2.30
C GLU A 165 -2.12 14.96 2.15
N GLU A 166 -2.51 14.69 0.91
CA GLU A 166 -3.54 13.70 0.57
C GLU A 166 -3.06 12.27 0.88
N ALA A 167 -1.77 11.96 0.71
CA ALA A 167 -1.21 10.68 1.15
C ALA A 167 -1.34 10.47 2.67
N THR A 168 -1.20 11.54 3.46
CA THR A 168 -1.35 11.49 4.91
C THR A 168 -2.81 11.27 5.31
N ILE A 169 -3.74 12.03 4.72
CA ILE A 169 -5.18 11.86 4.95
C ILE A 169 -5.62 10.45 4.52
N GLY A 170 -5.19 10.00 3.34
CA GLY A 170 -5.45 8.66 2.83
C GLY A 170 -4.91 7.57 3.76
N ALA A 171 -3.71 7.75 4.34
CA ALA A 171 -3.17 6.80 5.31
C ALA A 171 -4.04 6.66 6.57
N PHE A 172 -4.64 7.77 7.06
CA PHE A 172 -5.60 7.72 8.17
C PHE A 172 -6.87 6.95 7.78
N ILE A 173 -7.45 7.25 6.62
CA ILE A 173 -8.66 6.57 6.14
C ILE A 173 -8.42 5.08 5.97
N ILE A 174 -7.29 4.69 5.36
CA ILE A 174 -6.89 3.28 5.23
C ILE A 174 -6.76 2.64 6.61
N CYS A 175 -6.11 3.30 7.56
CA CYS A 175 -5.95 2.77 8.91
C CYS A 175 -7.28 2.56 9.63
N GLU A 176 -8.23 3.49 9.51
CA GLU A 176 -9.57 3.35 10.08
C GLU A 176 -10.34 2.19 9.44
N LEU A 177 -10.31 2.09 8.11
CA LEU A 177 -10.91 0.96 7.38
C LEU A 177 -10.37 -0.38 7.89
N ILE A 178 -9.05 -0.54 7.91
CA ILE A 178 -8.40 -1.77 8.34
C ILE A 178 -8.73 -2.09 9.81
N THR A 179 -8.79 -1.06 10.66
CA THR A 179 -9.19 -1.24 12.07
C THR A 179 -10.61 -1.78 12.16
N MET A 180 -11.57 -1.21 11.42
CA MET A 180 -12.97 -1.67 11.41
C MET A 180 -13.12 -3.10 10.90
N VAL A 181 -12.33 -3.49 9.89
CA VAL A 181 -12.35 -4.84 9.31
C VAL A 181 -11.66 -5.87 10.21
N SER A 182 -10.75 -5.45 11.09
CA SER A 182 -10.02 -6.33 12.00
C SER A 182 -10.77 -6.70 13.29
N THR A 183 -11.83 -5.96 13.62
CA THR A 183 -12.71 -6.18 14.80
C THR A 183 -13.83 -7.16 14.53
#